data_AF-A0A2V9MXK9-F1
#
_entry.id   AF-A0A2V9MXK9-F1
#
_cell.length_a   1.000
_cell.length_b   1.000
_cell.length_c   1.000
_cell.angle_alpha   90.00
_cell.angle_beta   90.00
_cell.angle_gamma   90.00
#
_symmetry.space_group_name_H-M   'P 1'
#
loop_
_entity.id
_entity.type
_entity.pdbx_description
1 polymer ?
#
loop_
_entity_poly.entity_id
_entity_poly.type
_entity_poly.pdbx_seq_one_letter_code
_entity_poly.pdbx_strand_id
1 'polypeptide(L)'
;AGTDGQKLYIFGGRTGKNATTIGFNDVQIYDPFSNTWQWSGQTGSTIPPLPQARGGMGKAAYYGNEFYVMGGETPKNGTGQVAGDVYNRVDVYNPVSQTWRQEALMPTARHGIFPVVGDGKILVAGGGDHTGISSSTAFEMFLTGSPTPTPTPTPTPTPTATPTPTPTPAAPSNLTATAVSSSQINLTWTDNSTNEIGFRILRSLDGTKFTLFTTVGANTAAYANTGLPAATKYYYRVKAYTSTTNSLPSNTASATTQP
;
A
#
# COMPACT_ATOMS: atom_id res chain seq x y z
N ALA A 1 -5.45 -10.57 -7.96
CA ALA A 1 -4.98 -10.23 -6.58
C ALA A 1 -3.56 -10.74 -6.36
N GLY A 2 -2.82 -10.21 -5.37
CA GLY A 2 -1.47 -10.62 -4.97
C GLY A 2 -1.12 -10.16 -3.55
N THR A 3 0.01 -10.60 -3.00
CA THR A 3 0.51 -10.16 -1.69
C THR A 3 2.00 -9.85 -1.75
N ASP A 4 2.44 -8.86 -0.98
CA ASP A 4 3.85 -8.54 -0.72
C ASP A 4 4.42 -9.27 0.51
N GLY A 5 3.63 -10.17 1.09
CA GLY A 5 3.94 -10.86 2.35
C GLY A 5 3.45 -10.13 3.61
N GLN A 6 2.98 -8.89 3.50
CA GLN A 6 2.41 -8.12 4.62
C GLN A 6 0.94 -7.79 4.40
N LYS A 7 0.57 -7.40 3.18
CA LYS A 7 -0.77 -6.94 2.81
C LYS A 7 -1.29 -7.71 1.61
N LEU A 8 -2.61 -7.73 1.46
CA LEU A 8 -3.29 -8.25 0.29
C LEU A 8 -3.67 -7.10 -0.65
N TYR A 9 -3.37 -7.27 -1.93
CA TYR A 9 -3.66 -6.29 -2.98
C TYR A 9 -4.62 -6.91 -4.01
N ILE A 10 -5.67 -6.19 -4.32
CA ILE A 10 -6.66 -6.54 -5.35
C ILE A 10 -6.57 -5.48 -6.43
N PHE A 11 -6.51 -5.93 -7.69
CA PHE A 11 -6.40 -5.07 -8.86
C PHE A 11 -7.51 -5.43 -9.83
N GLY A 12 -8.28 -4.43 -10.24
CA GLY A 12 -9.40 -4.54 -11.17
C GLY A 12 -10.44 -5.56 -10.70
N GLY A 13 -10.82 -6.44 -11.61
CA GLY A 13 -11.89 -7.41 -11.38
C GLY A 13 -13.12 -7.07 -12.21
N ARG A 14 -14.24 -7.71 -11.93
CA ARG A 14 -15.49 -7.54 -12.69
C ARG A 14 -16.69 -7.99 -11.86
N THR A 15 -17.88 -7.53 -12.23
CA THR A 15 -19.15 -8.04 -11.68
C THR A 15 -19.68 -9.21 -12.52
N GLY A 16 -20.58 -9.99 -11.92
CA GLY A 16 -21.24 -11.12 -12.59
C GLY A 16 -20.61 -12.47 -12.26
N LYS A 17 -21.25 -13.54 -12.76
CA LYS A 17 -20.78 -14.93 -12.64
C LYS A 17 -19.69 -15.19 -13.70
N ASN A 18 -19.58 -16.41 -14.24
CA ASN A 18 -18.64 -16.79 -15.29
C ASN A 18 -18.97 -16.17 -16.66
N ALA A 19 -19.20 -14.85 -16.70
CA ALA A 19 -19.49 -14.07 -17.89
C ALA A 19 -18.54 -12.89 -17.98
N THR A 20 -18.14 -12.55 -19.20
CA THR A 20 -17.33 -11.36 -19.43
C THR A 20 -18.19 -10.10 -19.28
N THR A 21 -17.74 -9.19 -18.42
CA THR A 21 -18.32 -7.87 -18.21
C THR A 21 -17.21 -6.82 -18.21
N ILE A 22 -17.60 -5.55 -18.31
CA ILE A 22 -16.63 -4.45 -18.24
C ILE A 22 -15.90 -4.54 -16.90
N GLY A 23 -14.57 -4.59 -16.97
CA GLY A 23 -13.74 -4.71 -15.79
C GLY A 23 -13.68 -3.42 -14.98
N PHE A 24 -13.28 -3.55 -13.72
CA PHE A 24 -13.01 -2.42 -12.84
C PHE A 24 -11.57 -1.95 -13.00
N ASN A 25 -11.33 -0.69 -12.66
CA ASN A 25 -10.01 -0.15 -12.42
C ASN A 25 -9.69 -0.02 -10.92
N ASP A 26 -10.53 -0.55 -10.03
CA ASP A 26 -10.31 -0.45 -8.60
C ASP A 26 -9.01 -1.13 -8.16
N VAL A 27 -8.32 -0.48 -7.22
CA VAL A 27 -7.23 -1.09 -6.46
C VAL A 27 -7.65 -1.10 -5.01
N GLN A 28 -7.61 -2.25 -4.36
CA GLN A 28 -7.98 -2.42 -2.96
C GLN A 28 -6.82 -3.05 -2.20
N ILE A 29 -6.52 -2.53 -1.02
CA ILE A 29 -5.42 -2.99 -0.17
C ILE A 29 -6.00 -3.33 1.19
N TYR A 30 -5.79 -4.57 1.61
CA TYR A 30 -6.13 -5.04 2.94
C TYR A 30 -4.87 -5.21 3.77
N ASP A 31 -4.87 -4.57 4.94
CA ASP A 31 -3.85 -4.74 5.96
C ASP A 31 -4.37 -5.68 7.06
N PRO A 32 -3.85 -6.91 7.16
CA PRO A 32 -4.28 -7.88 8.17
C PRO A 32 -3.84 -7.49 9.60
N PHE A 33 -2.82 -6.63 9.76
CA PHE A 33 -2.36 -6.21 11.09
C PHE A 33 -3.33 -5.21 11.72
N SER A 34 -3.83 -4.25 10.93
CA SER A 34 -4.84 -3.28 11.38
C SER A 34 -6.28 -3.73 11.11
N ASN A 35 -6.46 -4.80 10.34
CA ASN A 35 -7.76 -5.27 9.85
C ASN A 35 -8.54 -4.17 9.11
N THR A 36 -7.86 -3.44 8.21
CA THR A 36 -8.44 -2.31 7.49
C THR A 36 -8.30 -2.47 5.98
N TRP A 37 -9.32 -1.98 5.26
CA TRP A 37 -9.30 -1.82 3.81
C TRP A 37 -9.05 -0.37 3.42
N GLN A 38 -8.30 -0.17 2.34
CA GLN A 38 -8.20 1.08 1.60
C GLN A 38 -8.42 0.79 0.11
N TRP A 39 -9.03 1.70 -0.62
CA TRP A 39 -9.23 1.52 -2.07
C TRP A 39 -9.11 2.82 -2.86
N SER A 40 -8.80 2.72 -4.14
CA SER A 40 -8.53 3.86 -5.03
C SER A 40 -9.71 4.83 -5.17
N GLY A 41 -10.95 4.32 -5.10
CA GLY A 41 -12.16 5.15 -5.18
C GLY A 41 -12.57 5.80 -3.85
N GLN A 42 -11.84 5.59 -2.75
CA GLN A 42 -12.18 6.17 -1.45
C GLN A 42 -11.86 7.67 -1.41
N THR A 43 -12.71 8.47 -0.78
CA THR A 43 -12.45 9.91 -0.59
C THR A 43 -11.11 10.13 0.13
N GLY A 44 -10.22 10.91 -0.48
CA GLY A 44 -8.88 11.17 0.05
C GLY A 44 -7.88 10.02 -0.15
N SER A 45 -8.21 9.00 -0.95
CA SER A 45 -7.28 7.92 -1.29
C SER A 45 -6.11 8.44 -2.11
N THR A 46 -4.91 7.97 -1.77
CA THR A 46 -3.69 8.19 -2.55
C THR A 46 -3.38 7.01 -3.47
N ILE A 47 -4.18 5.93 -3.41
CA ILE A 47 -3.99 4.73 -4.21
C ILE A 47 -4.48 5.03 -5.64
N PRO A 48 -3.61 5.04 -6.67
CA PRO A 48 -4.06 5.26 -8.02
C PRO A 48 -4.88 4.06 -8.53
N PRO A 49 -5.97 4.29 -9.28
CA PRO A 49 -6.67 3.20 -9.95
C PRO A 49 -5.76 2.50 -10.96
N LEU A 50 -6.08 1.25 -11.27
CA LEU A 50 -5.45 0.47 -12.33
C LEU A 50 -5.57 1.25 -13.66
N PRO A 51 -4.47 1.47 -14.43
CA PRO A 51 -4.51 2.36 -15.60
C PRO A 51 -5.50 1.93 -16.69
N GLN A 52 -5.75 0.62 -16.80
CA GLN A 52 -6.73 0.06 -17.72
C GLN A 52 -7.71 -0.81 -16.93
N ALA A 53 -8.96 -0.39 -16.87
CA ALA A 53 -10.03 -1.18 -16.25
C ALA A 53 -10.16 -2.53 -16.95
N ARG A 54 -10.06 -3.63 -16.20
CA ARG A 54 -10.12 -4.99 -16.75
C ARG A 54 -10.38 -6.05 -15.67
N GLY A 55 -10.98 -7.15 -16.12
CA GLY A 55 -11.25 -8.32 -15.29
C GLY A 55 -10.46 -9.54 -15.77
N GLY A 56 -10.64 -10.66 -15.07
CA GLY A 56 -10.13 -11.95 -15.52
C GLY A 56 -8.61 -12.08 -15.59
N MET A 57 -7.80 -11.17 -15.04
CA MET A 57 -6.33 -11.27 -15.11
C MET A 57 -5.75 -12.49 -14.37
N GLY A 58 -6.45 -12.99 -13.35
CA GLY A 58 -5.94 -14.02 -12.45
C GLY A 58 -5.10 -13.45 -11.30
N LYS A 59 -3.89 -13.99 -11.09
CA LYS A 59 -2.98 -13.58 -9.99
C LYS A 59 -2.00 -12.50 -10.45
N ALA A 60 -1.75 -11.51 -9.60
CA ALA A 60 -0.65 -10.56 -9.78
C ALA A 60 0.66 -11.18 -9.24
N ALA A 61 1.75 -11.08 -9.99
CA ALA A 61 3.08 -11.52 -9.53
C ALA A 61 3.72 -10.43 -8.69
N TYR A 62 4.32 -10.79 -7.55
CA TYR A 62 5.11 -9.87 -6.72
C TYR A 62 6.60 -10.18 -6.87
N TYR A 63 7.36 -9.24 -7.40
CA TYR A 63 8.79 -9.38 -7.65
C TYR A 63 9.47 -8.01 -7.63
N GLY A 64 10.69 -7.93 -7.08
CA GLY A 64 11.46 -6.68 -7.06
C GLY A 64 10.76 -5.55 -6.29
N ASN A 65 9.97 -5.91 -5.27
CA ASN A 65 9.09 -5.03 -4.49
C ASN A 65 7.92 -4.40 -5.26
N GLU A 66 7.53 -4.96 -6.40
CA GLU A 66 6.47 -4.44 -7.25
C GLU A 66 5.48 -5.52 -7.67
N PHE A 67 4.25 -5.12 -8.02
CA PHE A 67 3.21 -6.01 -8.51
C PHE A 67 3.07 -5.92 -10.03
N TYR A 68 3.20 -7.04 -10.71
CA TYR A 68 2.97 -7.16 -12.14
C TYR A 68 1.55 -7.68 -12.37
N VAL A 69 0.72 -6.84 -12.99
CA VAL A 69 -0.68 -7.11 -13.32
C VAL A 69 -0.80 -7.30 -14.83
N MET A 70 -0.86 -8.55 -15.22
CA MET A 70 -0.72 -8.97 -16.61
C MET A 70 -2.06 -9.36 -17.22
N GLY A 71 -2.26 -9.01 -18.47
CA GLY A 71 -3.38 -9.49 -19.28
C GLY A 71 -4.75 -9.08 -18.74
N GLY A 72 -5.73 -9.95 -18.97
CA GLY A 72 -7.13 -9.74 -18.63
C GLY A 72 -8.04 -9.81 -19.85
N GLU A 73 -9.33 -9.63 -19.62
CA GLU A 73 -10.36 -9.64 -20.65
C GLU A 73 -11.43 -8.58 -20.39
N THR A 74 -12.15 -8.24 -21.45
CA THR A 74 -13.30 -7.35 -21.45
C THR A 74 -14.26 -7.77 -22.58
N PRO A 75 -15.52 -7.33 -22.62
CA PRO A 75 -16.41 -7.60 -23.74
C PRO A 75 -15.93 -6.88 -25.01
N LYS A 76 -16.44 -7.29 -26.18
CA LYS A 76 -16.13 -6.72 -27.50
C LYS A 76 -16.18 -5.20 -27.63
N ASN A 77 -16.98 -4.54 -26.79
CA ASN A 77 -17.12 -3.08 -26.79
C ASN A 77 -16.31 -2.39 -25.68
N GLY A 78 -15.42 -3.10 -25.00
CA GLY A 78 -14.50 -2.54 -24.02
C GLY A 78 -13.46 -1.62 -24.65
N THR A 79 -12.67 -0.97 -23.80
CA THR A 79 -11.59 -0.09 -24.24
C THR A 79 -10.24 -0.78 -24.10
N GLY A 80 -9.32 -0.52 -25.03
CA GLY A 80 -7.91 -0.91 -24.93
C GLY A 80 -7.59 -2.40 -25.11
N GLN A 81 -8.58 -3.24 -25.46
CA GLN A 81 -8.34 -4.65 -25.81
C GLN A 81 -7.68 -4.79 -27.18
N VAL A 82 -7.12 -5.97 -27.43
CA VAL A 82 -6.64 -6.39 -28.74
C VAL A 82 -7.50 -7.53 -29.31
N ALA A 83 -7.07 -8.17 -30.39
CA ALA A 83 -7.75 -9.32 -30.97
C ALA A 83 -8.11 -10.37 -29.91
N GLY A 84 -9.33 -10.88 -29.97
CA GLY A 84 -9.88 -11.79 -28.95
C GLY A 84 -10.55 -11.10 -27.76
N ASP A 85 -10.63 -9.77 -27.72
CA ASP A 85 -11.22 -9.01 -26.60
C ASP A 85 -10.50 -9.27 -25.26
N VAL A 86 -9.19 -9.50 -25.37
CA VAL A 86 -8.24 -9.73 -24.29
C VAL A 86 -7.17 -8.66 -24.28
N TYR A 87 -6.39 -8.58 -23.20
CA TYR A 87 -5.29 -7.64 -23.06
C TYR A 87 -3.94 -8.37 -23.13
N ASN A 88 -2.95 -7.76 -23.77
CA ASN A 88 -1.53 -8.10 -23.65
C ASN A 88 -0.76 -7.15 -22.72
N ARG A 89 -1.47 -6.25 -22.03
CA ARG A 89 -0.85 -5.22 -21.19
C ARG A 89 -0.20 -5.83 -19.95
N VAL A 90 0.96 -5.29 -19.57
CA VAL A 90 1.63 -5.53 -18.30
C VAL A 90 1.72 -4.20 -17.57
N ASP A 91 0.87 -4.00 -16.56
CA ASP A 91 0.95 -2.84 -15.68
C ASP A 91 1.67 -3.22 -14.40
N VAL A 92 2.63 -2.41 -14.00
CA VAL A 92 3.42 -2.63 -12.79
C VAL A 92 3.09 -1.57 -11.76
N TYR A 93 2.64 -2.02 -10.59
CA TYR A 93 2.33 -1.19 -9.43
C TYR A 93 3.45 -1.25 -8.41
N ASN A 94 4.01 -0.10 -8.08
CA ASN A 94 4.92 0.03 -6.96
C ASN A 94 4.13 0.40 -5.69
N PRO A 95 4.03 -0.48 -4.68
CA PRO A 95 3.25 -0.24 -3.48
C PRO A 95 3.87 0.79 -2.53
N VAL A 96 5.16 1.10 -2.69
CA VAL A 96 5.88 2.09 -1.87
C VAL A 96 5.65 3.50 -2.40
N SER A 97 5.89 3.72 -3.70
CA SER A 97 5.65 5.02 -4.33
C SER A 97 4.21 5.26 -4.75
N GLN A 98 3.36 4.21 -4.71
CA GLN A 98 1.97 4.24 -5.18
C GLN A 98 1.85 4.77 -6.62
N THR A 99 2.71 4.26 -7.50
CA THR A 99 2.74 4.65 -8.91
C THR A 99 2.58 3.44 -9.81
N TRP A 100 1.96 3.66 -10.96
CA TRP A 100 1.91 2.70 -12.05
C TRP A 100 2.93 3.04 -13.11
N ARG A 101 3.50 2.01 -13.74
CA ARG A 101 4.10 2.11 -15.06
C ARG A 101 3.61 0.96 -15.93
N GLN A 102 3.74 1.12 -17.24
CA GLN A 102 3.56 0.02 -18.17
C GLN A 102 4.94 -0.57 -18.50
N GLU A 103 5.03 -1.89 -18.49
CA GLU A 103 6.19 -2.62 -18.99
C GLU A 103 5.98 -3.09 -20.43
N ALA A 104 6.98 -3.80 -20.97
CA ALA A 104 6.84 -4.53 -22.22
C ALA A 104 5.56 -5.39 -22.21
N LEU A 105 4.82 -5.33 -23.32
CA LEU A 105 3.59 -6.10 -23.48
C LEU A 105 3.88 -7.60 -23.52
N MET A 106 2.89 -8.40 -23.14
CA MET A 106 2.90 -9.82 -23.44
C MET A 106 2.88 -10.03 -24.97
N PRO A 107 3.71 -10.93 -25.53
CA PRO A 107 3.60 -11.30 -26.94
C PRO A 107 2.20 -11.81 -27.30
N THR A 108 1.59 -12.60 -26.42
CA THR A 108 0.24 -13.14 -26.57
C THR A 108 -0.71 -12.48 -25.57
N ALA A 109 -1.75 -11.83 -26.08
CA ALA A 109 -2.81 -11.28 -25.24
C ALA A 109 -3.63 -12.39 -24.60
N ARG A 110 -3.75 -12.37 -23.27
CA ARG A 110 -4.34 -13.49 -22.53
C ARG A 110 -5.02 -13.05 -21.24
N HIS A 111 -6.00 -13.82 -20.81
CA HIS A 111 -6.64 -13.72 -19.51
C HIS A 111 -6.49 -15.03 -18.73
N GLY A 112 -6.92 -15.05 -17.47
CA GLY A 112 -6.94 -16.23 -16.61
C GLY A 112 -5.56 -16.74 -16.23
N ILE A 113 -4.56 -15.85 -16.20
CA ILE A 113 -3.16 -16.24 -16.05
C ILE A 113 -2.72 -16.32 -14.60
N PHE A 114 -1.81 -17.25 -14.33
CA PHE A 114 -1.19 -17.48 -13.03
C PHE A 114 0.34 -17.38 -13.15
N PRO A 115 0.89 -16.15 -13.16
CA PRO A 115 2.32 -15.95 -13.29
C PRO A 115 3.08 -16.52 -12.09
N VAL A 116 4.24 -17.13 -12.36
CA VAL A 116 5.17 -17.69 -11.37
C VAL A 116 6.47 -16.90 -11.40
N VAL A 117 7.00 -16.58 -10.23
CA VAL A 117 8.26 -15.85 -10.07
C VAL A 117 9.37 -16.85 -9.74
N GLY A 118 10.48 -16.79 -10.47
CA GLY A 118 11.64 -17.66 -10.22
C GLY A 118 12.85 -17.25 -11.07
N ASP A 119 14.06 -17.41 -10.52
CA ASP A 119 15.32 -17.12 -11.23
C ASP A 119 15.37 -15.72 -11.87
N GLY A 120 14.87 -14.71 -11.13
CA GLY A 120 14.82 -13.33 -11.60
C GLY A 120 13.87 -13.06 -12.77
N LYS A 121 12.92 -13.97 -13.01
CA LYS A 121 11.98 -13.92 -14.14
C LYS A 121 10.54 -14.10 -13.66
N ILE A 122 9.61 -13.65 -14.49
CA ILE A 122 8.19 -13.99 -14.37
C ILE A 122 7.82 -14.91 -15.52
N LEU A 123 7.33 -16.10 -15.21
CA LEU A 123 6.93 -17.12 -16.17
C LEU A 123 5.40 -17.18 -16.26
N VAL A 124 4.86 -17.16 -17.47
CA VAL A 124 3.42 -17.12 -17.75
C VAL A 124 3.05 -18.23 -18.72
N ALA A 125 2.34 -19.24 -18.22
CA ALA A 125 1.90 -20.40 -18.98
C ALA A 125 0.37 -20.40 -19.16
N GLY A 126 -0.09 -20.82 -20.34
CA GLY A 126 -1.52 -21.02 -20.61
C GLY A 126 -2.33 -19.72 -20.59
N GLY A 127 -3.54 -19.75 -20.05
CA GLY A 127 -4.50 -18.65 -20.11
C GLY A 127 -5.29 -18.63 -21.42
N GLY A 128 -6.37 -17.84 -21.47
CA GLY A 128 -7.28 -17.76 -22.61
C GLY A 128 -6.97 -16.57 -23.52
N ASP A 129 -6.88 -16.81 -24.84
CA ASP A 129 -6.58 -15.81 -25.88
C ASP A 129 -7.84 -15.14 -26.47
N HIS A 130 -9.02 -15.56 -26.04
CA HIS A 130 -10.31 -14.94 -26.37
C HIS A 130 -11.13 -14.72 -25.10
N THR A 131 -11.96 -13.69 -25.08
CA THR A 131 -12.88 -13.40 -23.98
C THR A 131 -13.83 -14.57 -23.70
N GLY A 132 -14.10 -14.85 -22.43
CA GLY A 132 -14.91 -15.99 -22.00
C GLY A 132 -14.10 -17.27 -21.85
N ILE A 133 -14.70 -18.42 -22.17
CA ILE A 133 -14.03 -19.72 -22.00
C ILE A 133 -13.10 -19.96 -23.21
N SER A 134 -11.80 -19.76 -23.01
CA SER A 134 -10.77 -20.07 -24.00
C SER A 134 -9.48 -20.53 -23.34
N SER A 135 -8.55 -21.04 -24.13
CA SER A 135 -7.24 -21.49 -23.67
C SER A 135 -6.20 -21.31 -24.77
N SER A 136 -4.93 -21.28 -24.37
CA SER A 136 -3.78 -21.17 -25.25
C SER A 136 -2.68 -22.11 -24.74
N THR A 137 -1.76 -22.48 -25.64
CA THR A 137 -0.54 -23.23 -25.32
C THR A 137 0.66 -22.32 -25.10
N ALA A 138 0.44 -21.00 -25.06
CA ALA A 138 1.52 -20.03 -24.98
C ALA A 138 2.29 -20.13 -23.64
N PHE A 139 3.60 -20.00 -23.74
CA PHE A 139 4.52 -19.94 -22.61
C PHE A 139 5.49 -18.79 -22.83
N GLU A 140 5.52 -17.86 -21.89
CA GLU A 140 6.27 -16.61 -22.03
C GLU A 140 7.07 -16.34 -20.76
N MET A 141 8.26 -15.77 -20.93
CA MET A 141 9.13 -15.36 -19.83
C MET A 141 9.38 -13.86 -19.94
N PHE A 142 9.17 -13.15 -18.84
CA PHE A 142 9.40 -11.73 -18.72
C PHE A 142 10.65 -11.48 -17.89
N LEU A 143 11.62 -10.80 -18.52
CA LEU A 143 12.79 -10.27 -17.83
C LEU A 143 12.38 -9.00 -17.09
N THR A 144 12.73 -8.91 -15.82
CA THR A 144 12.43 -7.76 -14.97
C THR A 144 13.63 -6.82 -14.96
N GLY A 145 13.41 -5.52 -15.20
CA GLY A 145 14.49 -4.51 -15.24
C GLY A 145 15.04 -4.17 -16.63
N SER A 146 14.34 -4.52 -17.71
CA SER A 146 14.65 -3.99 -19.05
C SER A 146 14.38 -2.47 -19.10
N PRO A 147 15.19 -1.65 -19.79
CA PRO A 147 14.83 -0.26 -20.04
C PRO A 147 13.47 -0.22 -20.75
N THR A 148 12.54 0.54 -20.17
CA THR A 148 11.19 0.76 -20.67
C THR A 148 11.23 1.21 -22.15
N PRO A 149 10.43 0.64 -23.07
CA PRO A 149 10.23 1.28 -24.37
C PRO A 149 9.59 2.66 -24.13
N THR A 150 10.23 3.71 -24.64
CA THR A 150 9.74 5.09 -24.60
C THR A 150 8.27 5.14 -25.06
N PRO A 151 7.32 5.63 -24.24
CA PRO A 151 5.94 5.73 -24.68
C PRO A 151 5.83 6.76 -25.81
N THR A 152 5.19 6.39 -26.92
CA THR A 152 4.75 7.31 -27.96
C THR A 152 3.85 8.39 -27.33
N PRO A 153 4.08 9.70 -27.56
CA PRO A 153 3.31 10.74 -26.92
C PRO A 153 1.88 10.81 -27.48
N THR A 154 0.90 10.45 -26.64
CA THR A 154 -0.50 10.93 -26.75
C THR A 154 -0.53 12.36 -26.20
N PRO A 155 -1.29 13.32 -26.77
CA PRO A 155 -1.23 14.72 -26.39
C PRO A 155 -1.43 14.94 -24.89
N THR A 156 -0.41 15.54 -24.29
CA THR A 156 -0.26 15.86 -22.86
C THR A 156 -1.37 16.79 -22.37
N PRO A 157 -2.21 16.42 -21.39
CA PRO A 157 -2.79 17.42 -20.51
C PRO A 157 -1.64 18.07 -19.75
N THR A 158 -1.60 19.41 -19.72
CA THR A 158 -0.60 20.22 -19.02
C THR A 158 -0.15 19.56 -17.70
N PRO A 159 1.16 19.30 -17.49
CA PRO A 159 1.61 18.62 -16.28
C PRO A 159 1.28 19.47 -15.06
N THR A 160 0.31 19.02 -14.27
CA THR A 160 0.19 19.44 -12.87
C THR A 160 1.43 18.92 -12.16
N ALA A 161 2.15 19.79 -11.45
CA ALA A 161 3.37 19.44 -10.72
C ALA A 161 3.15 18.16 -9.90
N THR A 162 4.01 17.16 -10.11
CA THR A 162 4.08 15.97 -9.26
C THR A 162 4.33 16.45 -7.83
N PRO A 163 3.45 16.15 -6.85
CA PRO A 163 3.73 16.53 -5.48
C PRO A 163 4.99 15.80 -5.04
N THR A 164 6.01 16.55 -4.62
CA THR A 164 7.19 15.99 -3.96
C THR A 164 6.72 15.05 -2.85
N PRO A 165 7.22 13.80 -2.75
CA PRO A 165 6.82 12.91 -1.67
C PRO A 165 7.07 13.64 -0.35
N THR A 166 6.01 13.80 0.46
CA THR A 166 6.12 14.49 1.75
C THR A 166 7.15 13.74 2.59
N PRO A 167 8.23 14.40 3.05
CA PRO A 167 9.29 13.71 3.78
C PRO A 167 8.71 13.02 5.01
N THR A 168 9.22 11.84 5.36
CA THR A 168 8.83 11.17 6.61
C THR A 168 9.32 12.03 7.79
N PRO A 169 8.48 12.32 8.80
CA PRO A 169 8.87 13.07 9.98
C PRO A 169 10.06 12.44 10.69
N ALA A 170 10.93 13.26 11.25
CA ALA A 170 11.99 12.78 12.13
C ALA A 170 11.39 12.18 13.41
N ALA A 171 11.98 11.08 13.89
CA ALA A 171 11.53 10.44 15.10
C ALA A 171 11.78 11.35 16.34
N PRO A 172 10.81 11.49 17.26
CA PRO A 172 11.06 12.14 18.54
C PRO A 172 12.14 11.41 19.33
N SER A 173 12.85 12.13 20.19
CA SER A 173 13.91 11.55 21.02
C SER A 173 13.81 11.99 22.48
N ASN A 174 14.69 11.46 23.34
CA ASN A 174 14.76 11.82 24.76
C ASN A 174 13.41 11.77 25.49
N LEU A 175 12.55 10.80 25.13
CA LEU A 175 11.28 10.59 25.82
C LEU A 175 11.58 10.20 27.27
N THR A 176 10.97 10.92 28.21
CA THR A 176 10.98 10.61 29.64
C THR A 176 9.55 10.45 30.14
N ALA A 177 9.39 9.68 31.21
CA ALA A 177 8.12 9.47 31.89
C ALA A 177 8.35 9.65 33.40
N THR A 178 7.57 10.51 34.03
CA THR A 178 7.69 10.85 35.45
C THR A 178 6.34 10.69 36.13
N ALA A 179 6.25 9.84 37.15
CA ALA A 179 5.05 9.70 37.96
C ALA A 179 4.89 10.89 38.90
N VAL A 180 3.78 11.61 38.79
CA VAL A 180 3.52 12.84 39.55
C VAL A 180 2.54 12.59 40.70
N SER A 181 1.65 11.60 40.56
CA SER A 181 0.71 11.19 41.59
C SER A 181 0.36 9.71 41.46
N SER A 182 -0.58 9.24 42.27
CA SER A 182 -1.17 7.90 42.14
C SER A 182 -1.99 7.71 40.87
N SER A 183 -2.34 8.80 40.17
CA SER A 183 -3.18 8.76 38.97
C SER A 183 -2.63 9.50 37.76
N GLN A 184 -1.36 9.95 37.82
CA GLN A 184 -0.77 10.75 36.75
C GLN A 184 0.70 10.43 36.47
N ILE A 185 1.02 10.27 35.18
CA ILE A 185 2.39 10.23 34.64
C ILE A 185 2.52 11.35 33.60
N ASN A 186 3.52 12.23 33.79
CA ASN A 186 3.88 13.24 32.81
C ASN A 186 4.95 12.72 31.86
N LEU A 187 4.78 13.00 30.58
CA LEU A 187 5.71 12.68 29.50
C LEU A 187 6.32 13.96 28.95
N THR A 188 7.61 13.93 28.66
CA THR A 188 8.30 14.97 27.89
C THR A 188 9.23 14.33 26.86
N TRP A 189 9.37 14.92 25.68
CA TRP A 189 10.27 14.45 24.62
C TRP A 189 10.88 15.62 23.87
N THR A 190 11.97 15.35 23.14
CA THR A 190 12.52 16.28 22.15
C THR A 190 11.80 16.09 20.83
N ASP A 191 11.21 17.17 20.34
CA ASP A 191 10.74 17.26 18.97
C ASP A 191 11.93 17.45 18.02
N ASN A 192 12.05 16.54 17.06
CA ASN A 192 13.08 16.57 16.02
C ASN A 192 12.50 16.83 14.63
N SER A 193 11.18 16.89 14.54
CA SER A 193 10.45 17.01 13.29
C SER A 193 10.08 18.46 13.03
N THR A 194 10.00 18.84 11.76
CA THR A 194 9.58 20.19 11.35
C THR A 194 8.41 20.17 10.36
N ASN A 195 7.91 18.97 10.07
CA ASN A 195 6.92 18.71 9.02
C ASN A 195 5.77 17.80 9.50
N GLU A 196 5.71 17.53 10.80
CA GLU A 196 4.63 16.80 11.44
C GLU A 196 3.41 17.67 11.65
N ILE A 197 2.24 17.03 11.64
CA ILE A 197 0.98 17.66 12.08
C ILE A 197 0.67 17.33 13.54
N GLY A 198 1.43 16.40 14.14
CA GLY A 198 1.34 16.06 15.54
C GLY A 198 2.17 14.85 15.95
N PHE A 199 1.93 14.40 17.18
CA PHE A 199 2.57 13.23 17.77
C PHE A 199 1.55 12.20 18.26
N ARG A 200 1.85 10.93 17.99
CA ARG A 200 1.13 9.76 18.50
C ARG A 200 1.84 9.23 19.71
N ILE A 201 1.14 9.16 20.83
CA ILE A 201 1.62 8.59 22.08
C ILE A 201 1.14 7.15 22.13
N LEU A 202 2.08 6.21 22.13
CA LEU A 202 1.79 4.80 22.30
C LEU A 202 2.05 4.39 23.74
N ARG A 203 1.20 3.52 24.27
CA ARG A 203 1.26 3.03 25.65
C ARG A 203 1.26 1.50 25.68
N SER A 204 1.91 0.94 26.69
CA SER A 204 1.95 -0.50 26.95
C SER A 204 1.98 -0.79 28.45
N LEU A 205 1.45 -1.94 28.85
CA LEU A 205 1.55 -2.49 30.22
C LEU A 205 2.67 -3.53 30.36
N ASP A 206 3.04 -4.20 29.27
CA ASP A 206 4.03 -5.29 29.26
C ASP A 206 5.40 -4.85 28.72
N GLY A 207 5.51 -3.64 28.17
CA GLY A 207 6.74 -3.10 27.59
C GLY A 207 7.09 -3.65 26.20
N THR A 208 6.26 -4.54 25.63
CA THR A 208 6.50 -5.19 24.33
C THR A 208 5.40 -4.87 23.31
N LYS A 209 4.13 -4.87 23.72
CA LYS A 209 2.98 -4.56 22.87
C LYS A 209 2.51 -3.13 23.12
N PHE A 210 2.85 -2.23 22.20
CA PHE A 210 2.46 -0.82 22.25
C PHE A 210 1.23 -0.57 21.38
N THR A 211 0.20 0.05 21.95
CA THR A 211 -1.00 0.50 21.22
C THR A 211 -1.08 2.02 21.23
N LEU A 212 -1.72 2.60 20.22
CA LEU A 212 -2.00 4.04 20.20
C LEU A 212 -2.90 4.38 21.39
N PHE A 213 -2.44 5.29 22.24
CA PHE A 213 -3.21 5.79 23.38
C PHE A 213 -3.89 7.12 23.05
N THR A 214 -3.15 8.09 22.51
CA THR A 214 -3.70 9.40 22.14
C THR A 214 -2.81 10.13 21.13
N THR A 215 -3.26 11.28 20.66
CA THR A 215 -2.52 12.20 19.79
C THR A 215 -2.49 13.61 20.37
N VAL A 216 -1.38 14.32 20.14
CA VAL A 216 -1.23 15.75 20.41
C VAL A 216 -0.87 16.48 19.13
N GLY A 217 -1.09 17.80 19.09
CA GLY A 217 -0.82 18.63 17.92
C GLY A 217 0.67 18.80 17.61
N ALA A 218 0.97 19.40 16.45
CA ALA A 218 2.34 19.72 16.01
C ALA A 218 3.10 20.55 17.05
N ASN A 219 4.43 20.47 17.04
CA ASN A 219 5.32 21.16 17.99
C ASN A 219 5.04 20.88 19.48
N THR A 220 4.20 19.89 19.80
CA THR A 220 3.96 19.51 21.20
C THR A 220 5.08 18.59 21.66
N ALA A 221 5.69 18.93 22.80
CA ALA A 221 6.82 18.21 23.38
C ALA A 221 6.51 17.60 24.77
N ALA A 222 5.25 17.65 25.21
CA ALA A 222 4.83 17.16 26.53
C ALA A 222 3.38 16.68 26.54
N TYR A 223 3.07 15.75 27.46
CA TYR A 223 1.71 15.26 27.69
C TYR A 223 1.50 14.78 29.12
N ALA A 224 0.35 15.09 29.71
CA ALA A 224 -0.07 14.63 31.03
C ALA A 224 -1.03 13.44 30.91
N ASN A 225 -0.57 12.24 31.24
CA ASN A 225 -1.43 11.04 31.25
C ASN A 225 -2.07 10.87 32.63
N THR A 226 -3.34 11.28 32.75
CA THR A 226 -4.13 11.28 33.99
C THR A 226 -5.12 10.11 34.03
N GLY A 227 -5.77 9.89 35.18
CA GLY A 227 -6.78 8.85 35.36
C GLY A 227 -6.22 7.43 35.43
N LEU A 228 -4.95 7.30 35.83
CA LEU A 228 -4.28 6.01 35.94
C LEU A 228 -4.61 5.32 37.29
N PRO A 229 -4.65 3.97 37.34
CA PRO A 229 -4.65 3.25 38.60
C PRO A 229 -3.32 3.45 39.36
N ALA A 230 -3.41 3.45 40.69
CA ALA A 230 -2.25 3.54 41.59
C ALA A 230 -1.32 2.34 41.43
N ALA A 231 -0.05 2.51 41.82
CA ALA A 231 0.99 1.48 41.83
C ALA A 231 1.13 0.67 40.51
N THR A 232 0.80 1.28 39.37
CA THR A 232 0.75 0.60 38.06
C THR A 232 1.83 1.13 37.14
N LYS A 233 2.63 0.21 36.57
CA LYS A 233 3.71 0.55 35.64
C LYS A 233 3.18 0.68 34.22
N TYR A 234 3.60 1.75 33.55
CA TYR A 234 3.29 2.02 32.15
C TYR A 234 4.56 2.27 31.35
N TYR A 235 4.57 1.79 30.11
CA TYR A 235 5.61 2.03 29.12
C TYR A 235 5.07 2.93 28.01
N TYR A 236 5.90 3.83 27.49
CA TYR A 236 5.53 4.81 26.49
C TYR A 236 6.56 4.87 25.36
N ARG A 237 6.05 5.16 24.16
CA ARG A 237 6.82 5.58 22.97
C ARG A 237 6.05 6.70 22.28
N VAL A 238 6.75 7.59 21.59
CA VAL A 238 6.12 8.67 20.82
C VAL A 238 6.58 8.60 19.36
N LYS A 239 5.67 8.86 18.43
CA LYS A 239 5.95 8.99 16.98
C LYS A 239 5.43 10.33 16.48
N ALA A 240 6.25 11.08 15.76
CA ALA A 240 5.78 12.18 14.91
C ALA A 240 4.98 11.61 13.72
N TYR A 241 3.91 12.29 13.30
CA TYR A 241 3.10 11.89 12.13
C TYR A 241 2.74 13.08 11.24
N THR A 242 2.69 12.85 9.93
CA THR A 242 2.02 13.74 8.97
C THR A 242 0.62 13.21 8.65
N SER A 243 -0.11 13.87 7.74
CA SER A 243 -1.34 13.33 7.16
C SER A 243 -1.18 11.95 6.52
N THR A 244 0.03 11.59 6.09
CA THR A 244 0.31 10.40 5.26
C THR A 244 1.35 9.43 5.84
N THR A 245 2.21 9.86 6.76
CA THR A 245 3.34 9.03 7.24
C THR A 245 3.53 9.12 8.76
N ASN A 246 4.27 8.15 9.32
CA ASN A 246 4.72 8.16 10.70
C ASN A 246 6.24 7.97 10.74
N SER A 247 6.88 8.65 11.66
CA SER A 247 8.27 8.39 12.03
C SER A 247 8.45 7.01 12.70
N LEU A 248 9.71 6.59 12.82
CA LEU A 248 10.11 5.58 13.79
C LEU A 248 9.75 6.04 15.22
N PRO A 249 9.51 5.12 16.17
CA PRO A 249 9.26 5.50 17.56
C PRO A 249 10.50 6.08 18.22
N SER A 250 10.28 6.94 19.21
CA SER A 250 11.28 7.35 20.19
C SER A 250 11.85 6.16 20.97
N ASN A 251 12.84 6.44 21.84
CA ASN A 251 13.19 5.52 22.91
C ASN A 251 11.96 5.14 23.75
N THR A 252 12.04 3.99 24.43
CA THR A 252 10.99 3.56 25.36
C THR A 252 11.24 4.23 26.72
N ALA A 253 10.23 4.87 27.27
CA ALA A 253 10.24 5.39 28.63
C ALA A 253 9.20 4.66 29.49
N SER A 254 9.40 4.59 30.80
CA SER A 254 8.42 3.97 31.70
C SER A 254 8.41 4.63 33.06
N ALA A 255 7.24 4.65 33.71
CA ALA A 255 7.09 5.06 35.09
C ALA A 255 5.97 4.23 35.76
N THR A 256 6.04 4.14 37.09
CA THR A 256 5.01 3.51 37.92
C THR A 256 4.30 4.61 38.70
N THR A 257 2.97 4.66 38.63
CA THR A 257 2.18 5.59 39.45
C THR A 257 2.44 5.38 40.94
N GLN A 258 2.30 6.44 41.73
CA GLN A 258 2.52 6.37 43.18
C GLN A 258 1.44 5.49 43.85
N PRO A 259 1.69 5.04 45.09
CA PRO A 259 0.68 4.34 45.89
C PRO A 259 -0.57 5.18 46.14
#